data_AF-A0A815QMG8-F1
#
_entry.id   AF-A0A815QMG8-F1
#
_cell.length_a   1.000
_cell.length_b   1.000
_cell.length_c   1.000
_cell.angle_alpha   90.00
_cell.angle_beta   90.00
_cell.angle_gamma   90.00
#
_symmetry.space_group_name_H-M   'P 1'
#
loop_
_entity.id
_entity.type
_entity.pdbx_description
1 polymer ?
#
loop_
_entity_poly.entity_id
_entity_poly.type
_entity_poly.pdbx_seq_one_letter_code
_entity_poly.pdbx_strand_id
1 'polypeptide(L)'
;AYYNFSYDSDLGLVGMKGVSFSVPDQQKSNVWIIENMNDGLIYAIDEDAKRCYKSTMPIKPIHCITDTATYVHSFTYGYGDKKIIGDTWRIQKDEAVDYVTVSRDGRCILLTDSTFFQNPALVDAMTTTDFVPQIDDPSIFDIPPECKNAV
;
A
#
# COMPACT_ATOMS: atom_id res chain seq x y z
N ALA A 1 9.79 -6.64 2.89
CA ALA A 1 9.03 -7.48 3.83
C ALA A 1 7.85 -8.09 3.08
N TYR A 2 7.30 -9.22 3.52
CA TYR A 2 6.04 -9.76 2.99
C TYR A 2 4.97 -9.56 4.06
N TYR A 3 3.81 -9.05 3.67
CA TYR A 3 2.65 -8.89 4.53
C TYR A 3 1.37 -8.99 3.69
N ASN A 4 0.29 -9.38 4.35
CA ASN A 4 -1.03 -9.34 3.74
C ASN A 4 -1.64 -7.97 3.98
N PHE A 5 -2.31 -7.43 2.97
CA PHE A 5 -3.07 -6.20 3.12
C PHE A 5 -4.46 -6.34 2.49
N SER A 6 -5.41 -5.60 3.06
CA SER A 6 -6.74 -5.41 2.52
C SER A 6 -6.90 -3.97 2.08
N TYR A 7 -7.52 -3.77 0.92
CA TYR A 7 -7.74 -2.47 0.32
C TYR A 7 -9.22 -2.29 0.00
N ASP A 8 -9.83 -1.24 0.56
CA ASP A 8 -11.19 -0.82 0.25
C ASP A 8 -11.14 0.55 -0.43
N SER A 9 -11.33 0.58 -1.75
CA SER A 9 -11.31 1.82 -2.53
C SER A 9 -12.51 2.72 -2.25
N ASP A 10 -13.66 2.14 -1.89
CA ASP A 10 -14.90 2.89 -1.69
C ASP A 10 -14.83 3.66 -0.37
N LEU A 11 -14.23 3.04 0.65
CA LEU A 11 -14.00 3.68 1.95
C LEU A 11 -12.66 4.41 2.03
N GLY A 12 -11.76 4.20 1.07
CA GLY A 12 -10.42 4.77 1.06
C GLY A 12 -9.55 4.25 2.20
N LEU A 13 -9.62 2.94 2.49
CA LEU A 13 -8.95 2.30 3.60
C LEU A 13 -7.95 1.24 3.14
N VAL A 14 -6.79 1.21 3.80
CA VAL A 14 -5.81 0.12 3.72
C VAL A 14 -5.64 -0.46 5.11
N GLY A 15 -5.64 -1.79 5.23
CA GLY A 15 -5.43 -2.49 6.49
C GLY A 15 -4.38 -3.57 6.34
N MET A 16 -3.39 -3.59 7.24
CA MET A 16 -2.28 -4.55 7.23
C MET A 16 -2.08 -5.10 8.64
N LYS A 17 -2.28 -6.41 8.84
CA LYS A 17 -2.01 -7.07 10.14
C LYS A 17 -0.77 -7.95 10.06
N GLY A 18 -0.08 -8.06 11.20
CA GLY A 18 1.10 -8.92 11.34
C GLY A 18 2.34 -8.38 10.63
N VAL A 19 2.43 -7.08 10.39
CA VAL A 19 3.61 -6.47 9.81
C VAL A 19 4.73 -6.54 10.85
N SER A 20 5.75 -7.34 10.58
CA SER A 20 6.93 -7.47 11.42
C SER A 20 8.04 -6.55 10.92
N PHE A 21 8.36 -5.50 11.68
CA PHE A 21 9.55 -4.70 11.44
C PHE A 21 10.73 -5.26 12.23
N SER A 22 11.90 -5.31 11.60
CA SER A 22 13.15 -5.62 12.29
C SER A 22 13.93 -4.33 12.45
N VAL A 23 13.84 -3.73 13.64
CA VAL A 23 14.78 -2.66 14.04
C VAL A 23 16.01 -3.37 14.60
N PRO A 24 17.24 -3.03 14.17
CA PRO A 24 18.46 -3.54 14.79
C PRO A 24 18.37 -3.37 16.31
N ASP A 25 18.58 -4.45 17.05
CA ASP A 25 18.51 -4.53 18.53
C ASP A 25 17.12 -4.45 19.18
N GLN A 26 16.01 -4.50 18.42
CA GLN A 26 14.67 -4.63 19.01
C GLN A 26 14.01 -5.98 18.71
N GLN A 27 13.23 -6.44 19.68
CA GLN A 27 12.34 -7.58 19.54
C GLN A 27 11.34 -7.30 18.41
N LYS A 28 11.14 -8.27 17.52
CA LYS A 28 10.07 -8.19 16.50
C LYS A 28 8.74 -7.97 17.21
N SER A 29 8.06 -6.88 16.87
CA SER A 29 6.68 -6.63 17.28
C SER A 29 5.73 -6.89 16.12
N ASN A 30 4.54 -7.40 16.43
CA ASN A 30 3.45 -7.48 15.47
C ASN A 30 2.74 -6.13 15.42
N VAL A 31 2.83 -5.46 14.27
CA VAL A 31 2.17 -4.18 14.04
C VAL A 31 0.96 -4.38 13.13
N TRP A 32 -0.16 -3.81 13.56
CA TRP A 32 -1.34 -3.58 12.72
C TRP A 32 -1.33 -2.13 12.24
N ILE A 33 -1.29 -1.96 10.92
CA ILE A 33 -1.33 -0.66 10.26
C ILE A 33 -2.71 -0.46 9.63
N ILE A 34 -3.32 0.70 9.89
CA ILE A 34 -4.56 1.13 9.24
C ILE A 34 -4.30 2.50 8.61
N GLU A 35 -4.52 2.60 7.30
CA GLU A 35 -4.38 3.84 6.55
C GLU A 35 -5.76 4.29 6.11
N ASN A 36 -6.13 5.52 6.46
CA ASN A 36 -7.33 6.18 5.96
C ASN A 36 -6.92 7.30 5.02
N MET A 37 -6.94 7.00 3.72
CA MET A 37 -6.45 7.91 2.68
C MET A 37 -7.39 9.10 2.46
N ASN A 38 -8.67 8.95 2.78
CA ASN A 38 -9.62 10.04 2.71
C ASN A 38 -9.24 11.14 3.71
N ASP A 39 -8.95 10.74 4.95
CA ASP A 39 -8.55 11.65 6.03
C ASP A 39 -7.05 11.94 6.06
N GLY A 40 -6.24 11.20 5.29
CA GLY A 40 -4.78 11.33 5.27
C GLY A 40 -4.12 10.91 6.59
N LEU A 41 -4.64 9.86 7.23
CA LEU A 41 -4.18 9.39 8.53
C LEU A 41 -3.64 7.95 8.47
N ILE A 42 -2.56 7.69 9.20
CA ILE A 42 -2.02 6.35 9.44
C ILE A 42 -2.09 6.06 10.93
N TYR A 43 -2.61 4.89 11.28
CA TYR A 43 -2.54 4.31 12.61
C TYR A 43 -1.58 3.14 12.59
N ALA A 44 -0.65 3.09 13.54
CA ALA A 44 0.21 1.93 13.78
C ALA A 44 -0.04 1.42 15.19
N ILE A 45 -0.47 0.17 15.31
CA ILE A 45 -0.93 -0.44 16.55
C ILE A 45 0.03 -1.61 16.86
N ASP A 46 0.84 -1.43 17.89
CA ASP A 46 1.71 -2.48 18.45
C ASP A 46 0.86 -3.34 19.38
N GLU A 47 0.42 -4.49 18.87
CA GLU A 47 -0.53 -5.37 19.57
C GLU A 47 0.09 -6.00 20.83
N ASP A 48 1.41 -6.22 20.80
CA ASP A 48 2.18 -6.85 21.86
C ASP A 48 2.42 -5.87 23.02
N ALA A 49 2.85 -4.64 22.69
CA ALA A 49 3.12 -3.61 23.69
C ALA A 49 1.87 -2.80 24.10
N LYS A 50 0.72 -3.02 23.44
CA LYS A 50 -0.52 -2.23 23.63
C LYS A 50 -0.29 -0.74 23.46
N ARG A 51 0.46 -0.36 22.42
CA ARG A 51 0.74 1.03 22.07
C ARG A 51 0.15 1.37 20.71
N CYS A 52 -0.34 2.60 20.58
CA CYS A 52 -0.92 3.10 19.35
C CYS A 52 -0.21 4.40 18.97
N TYR A 53 0.07 4.55 17.69
CA TYR A 53 0.66 5.74 17.10
C TYR A 53 -0.27 6.25 16.02
N LYS A 54 -0.39 7.57 15.92
CA LYS A 54 -1.13 8.24 14.86
C LYS A 54 -0.23 9.21 14.14
N SER A 55 -0.28 9.19 12.81
CA SER A 55 0.46 10.14 11.98
C SER A 55 -0.36 10.60 10.80
N THR A 56 0.03 11.72 10.21
CA THR A 56 -0.50 12.18 8.92
C THR A 56 0.29 11.55 7.79
N MET A 57 -0.41 11.11 6.73
CA MET A 57 0.24 10.69 5.50
C MET A 57 0.92 11.90 4.85
N PRO A 58 2.24 11.88 4.64
CA PRO A 58 2.90 12.96 3.92
C PRO A 58 2.44 13.01 2.46
N ILE A 59 2.16 11.84 1.87
CA ILE A 59 1.66 11.68 0.50
C ILE A 59 0.57 10.63 0.50
N LYS A 60 -0.57 10.92 -0.13
CA LYS A 60 -1.63 9.93 -0.31
C LYS A 60 -1.16 8.87 -1.33
N PRO A 61 -1.15 7.58 -0.97
CA PRO A 61 -0.86 6.53 -1.94
C PRO A 61 -1.92 6.55 -3.04
N ILE A 62 -1.48 6.27 -4.28
CA ILE A 62 -2.37 6.22 -5.44
C ILE A 62 -2.45 4.76 -5.88
N HIS A 63 -3.59 4.13 -5.64
CA HIS A 63 -3.83 2.74 -6.05
C HIS A 63 -4.55 2.63 -7.40
N CYS A 64 -4.89 3.76 -8.02
CA CYS A 64 -5.59 3.84 -9.31
C CYS A 64 -4.79 4.67 -10.32
N ILE A 65 -4.80 4.29 -11.59
CA ILE A 65 -4.21 5.13 -12.64
C ILE A 65 -5.05 6.40 -12.79
N THR A 66 -4.43 7.57 -12.62
CA THR A 66 -5.11 8.86 -12.74
C THR A 66 -5.24 9.28 -14.21
N ASP A 67 -6.20 10.16 -14.52
CA ASP A 67 -6.35 10.72 -15.87
C ASP A 67 -5.13 11.54 -16.33
N THR A 68 -4.31 11.99 -15.39
CA THR A 68 -3.06 12.72 -15.63
C THR A 68 -1.86 11.81 -15.85
N ALA A 69 -2.03 10.49 -15.72
CA ALA A 69 -0.95 9.53 -15.86
C ALA A 69 -0.45 9.46 -17.30
N THR A 70 0.87 9.36 -17.45
CA THR A 70 1.51 9.18 -18.76
C THR A 70 1.89 7.72 -18.94
N TYR A 71 1.40 7.09 -20.00
CA TYR A 71 1.82 5.74 -20.36
C TYR A 71 3.33 5.69 -20.60
N VAL A 72 4.02 4.71 -20.03
CA VAL A 72 5.46 4.53 -20.16
C VAL A 72 5.77 3.40 -21.10
N HIS A 73 5.37 2.17 -20.75
CA HIS A 73 5.62 0.97 -21.52
C HIS A 73 4.70 -0.18 -21.08
N SER A 74 4.75 -1.27 -21.85
CA SER A 74 4.24 -2.57 -21.43
C SER A 74 5.38 -3.51 -21.16
N PHE A 75 5.13 -4.54 -20.37
CA PHE A 75 6.06 -5.64 -20.24
C PHE A 75 5.32 -6.94 -19.92
N THR A 76 6.03 -8.07 -19.97
CA THR A 76 5.46 -9.41 -19.76
C THR A 76 6.16 -10.07 -18.56
N TYR A 77 5.40 -10.44 -17.54
CA TYR A 77 5.84 -11.37 -16.50
C TYR A 77 5.51 -12.81 -16.91
N GLY A 78 6.43 -13.74 -16.67
CA GLY A 78 6.21 -15.17 -16.92
C GLY A 78 6.75 -15.66 -18.28
N TYR A 79 6.36 -16.87 -18.67
CA TYR A 79 6.91 -17.57 -19.84
C TYR A 79 5.85 -18.42 -20.56
N GLY A 80 5.91 -18.43 -21.89
CA GLY A 80 4.99 -19.19 -22.74
C GLY A 80 3.53 -18.75 -22.53
N ASP A 81 2.67 -19.71 -22.23
CA ASP A 81 1.25 -19.49 -21.98
C ASP A 81 0.94 -19.04 -20.55
N LYS A 82 1.92 -19.11 -19.64
CA LYS A 82 1.80 -18.63 -18.26
C LYS A 82 2.43 -17.26 -18.14
N LYS A 83 1.75 -16.27 -18.71
CA LYS A 83 2.23 -14.89 -18.72
C LYS A 83 1.15 -13.89 -18.33
N ILE A 84 1.59 -12.83 -17.68
CA ILE A 84 0.80 -11.64 -17.35
C ILE A 84 1.41 -10.49 -18.13
N ILE A 85 0.59 -9.74 -18.86
CA ILE A 85 1.03 -8.52 -19.52
C ILE A 85 0.61 -7.36 -18.63
N GLY A 86 1.59 -6.54 -18.25
CA GLY A 86 1.39 -5.34 -17.44
C GLY A 86 1.62 -4.08 -18.26
N ASP A 87 0.86 -3.02 -17.94
CA ASP A 87 1.07 -1.68 -18.45
C ASP A 87 1.50 -0.75 -17.33
N THR A 88 2.62 -0.05 -17.56
CA THR A 88 3.23 0.86 -16.61
C THR A 88 2.90 2.31 -16.97
N TRP A 89 2.45 3.04 -15.97
CA TRP A 89 2.06 4.43 -16.04
C TRP A 89 2.89 5.27 -15.08
N ARG A 90 3.29 6.45 -15.52
CA ARG A 90 4.01 7.43 -14.72
C ARG A 90 3.02 8.47 -14.20
N ILE A 91 3.00 8.69 -12.90
CA ILE A 91 2.14 9.68 -12.24
C ILE A 91 3.05 10.70 -11.56
N GLN A 92 2.94 11.97 -11.98
CA GLN A 92 3.67 13.06 -11.34
C GLN A 92 2.88 13.55 -10.12
N LYS A 93 3.51 13.57 -8.95
CA LYS A 93 3.04 14.21 -7.73
C LYS A 93 3.91 15.43 -7.42
N ASP A 94 3.52 16.23 -6.43
CA ASP A 94 4.25 17.45 -6.05
C ASP A 94 5.71 17.14 -5.64
N GLU A 95 5.91 16.20 -4.71
CA GLU A 95 7.23 15.84 -4.17
C GLU A 95 7.70 14.43 -4.54
N ALA A 96 6.94 13.75 -5.41
CA ALA A 96 7.19 12.36 -5.78
C ALA A 96 6.85 12.06 -7.26
N VAL A 97 7.36 10.93 -7.75
CA VAL A 97 6.96 10.34 -9.01
C VAL A 97 6.64 8.87 -8.77
N ASP A 98 5.44 8.44 -9.18
CA ASP A 98 5.05 7.04 -9.12
C ASP A 98 5.20 6.38 -10.49
N TYR A 99 5.56 5.10 -10.47
CA TYR A 99 5.45 4.18 -11.60
C TYR A 99 4.55 3.02 -11.19
N VAL A 100 3.32 3.05 -11.68
CA VAL A 100 2.28 2.07 -11.34
C VAL A 100 2.10 1.13 -12.51
N THR A 101 2.22 -0.18 -12.25
CA THR A 101 1.94 -1.22 -13.23
C THR A 101 0.67 -1.96 -12.89
N VAL A 102 -0.26 -2.03 -13.85
CA VAL A 102 -1.52 -2.79 -13.73
C VAL A 102 -1.65 -3.87 -14.80
N SER A 103 -2.47 -4.89 -14.54
CA SER A 103 -2.77 -5.95 -15.52
C SER A 103 -3.54 -5.39 -16.74
N ARG A 104 -3.11 -5.81 -17.95
CA ARG A 104 -3.71 -5.39 -19.23
C ARG A 104 -5.00 -6.13 -19.58
N ASP A 105 -5.36 -7.18 -18.86
CA ASP A 105 -6.53 -8.04 -19.12
C ASP A 105 -7.90 -7.38 -18.88
N GLY A 106 -7.94 -6.05 -18.72
CA GLY A 106 -9.13 -5.27 -18.45
C GLY A 106 -9.57 -5.28 -16.98
N ARG A 107 -8.86 -6.00 -16.10
CA ARG A 107 -9.14 -6.02 -14.67
C ARG A 107 -8.37 -4.97 -13.88
N CYS A 108 -7.33 -4.39 -14.47
CA CYS A 108 -6.51 -3.33 -13.87
C CYS A 108 -5.94 -3.71 -12.49
N ILE A 109 -5.55 -4.98 -12.29
CA ILE A 109 -5.00 -5.46 -11.02
C ILE A 109 -3.62 -4.84 -10.84
N LEU A 110 -3.37 -4.19 -9.70
CA LEU A 110 -2.06 -3.66 -9.35
C LEU A 110 -1.03 -4.80 -9.29
N LEU A 111 0.02 -4.72 -10.11
CA LEU A 111 1.12 -5.68 -10.13
C LEU A 111 2.31 -5.15 -9.34
N THR A 112 2.73 -3.92 -9.64
CA THR A 112 3.81 -3.23 -8.94
C THR A 112 3.51 -1.76 -8.81
N ASP A 113 4.00 -1.16 -7.74
CA ASP A 113 4.05 0.27 -7.52
C ASP A 113 5.49 0.64 -7.12
N SER A 114 5.96 1.80 -7.56
CA SER A 114 7.25 2.36 -7.14
C SER A 114 7.12 3.87 -7.05
N THR A 115 7.27 4.39 -5.84
CA THR A 115 7.25 5.82 -5.54
C THR A 115 8.67 6.32 -5.29
N PHE A 116 9.08 7.33 -6.05
CA PHE A 116 10.36 8.00 -5.90
C PHE A 116 10.15 9.39 -5.29
N PHE A 117 10.50 9.55 -4.03
CA PHE A 117 10.44 10.82 -3.31
C PHE A 117 11.69 11.65 -3.59
N GLN A 118 11.52 12.95 -3.83
CA GLN A 118 12.64 13.84 -4.14
C GLN A 118 13.36 14.36 -2.88
N ASN A 119 12.63 14.52 -1.77
CA ASN A 119 13.19 15.05 -0.53
C ASN A 119 12.42 14.54 0.72
N PRO A 120 13.01 13.66 1.55
CA PRO A 120 14.29 13.00 1.35
C PRO A 120 14.27 12.06 0.14
N ALA A 121 15.44 11.76 -0.43
CA ALA A 121 15.57 10.76 -1.49
C ALA A 121 15.23 9.38 -0.91
N LEU A 122 14.00 8.94 -1.13
CA LEU A 122 13.46 7.66 -0.68
C LEU A 122 12.84 6.98 -1.89
N VAL A 123 13.01 5.66 -1.97
CA VAL A 123 12.28 4.82 -2.92
C VAL A 123 11.45 3.85 -2.11
N ASP A 124 10.14 3.90 -2.33
CA ASP A 124 9.23 2.86 -1.89
C ASP A 124 8.81 2.05 -3.10
N ALA A 125 8.76 0.72 -2.94
CA ALA A 125 8.37 -0.17 -4.02
C ALA A 125 7.59 -1.35 -3.46
N MET A 126 6.42 -1.58 -4.04
CA MET A 126 5.51 -2.65 -3.67
C MET A 126 5.27 -3.55 -4.87
N THR A 127 5.16 -4.85 -4.61
CA THR A 127 4.69 -5.83 -5.59
C THR A 127 3.56 -6.61 -4.94
N THR A 128 2.44 -6.70 -5.64
CA THR A 128 1.24 -7.37 -5.14
C THR A 128 1.11 -8.75 -5.79
N THR A 129 0.85 -9.76 -4.96
CA THR A 129 0.58 -11.13 -5.40
C THR A 129 -0.69 -11.64 -4.73
N ASP A 130 -1.19 -12.79 -5.19
CA ASP A 130 -2.30 -13.52 -4.55
C ASP A 130 -3.57 -12.68 -4.34
N PHE A 131 -3.88 -11.81 -5.31
CA PHE A 131 -5.03 -10.91 -5.26
C PHE A 131 -6.35 -11.70 -5.21
N VAL A 132 -7.19 -11.36 -4.22
CA VAL A 132 -8.57 -11.82 -4.10
C VAL A 132 -9.48 -10.58 -4.12
N PRO A 133 -10.47 -10.48 -5.03
CA PRO A 133 -11.35 -9.31 -5.15
C PRO A 133 -12.45 -9.28 -4.09
N GLN A 134 -12.09 -9.50 -2.82
CA GLN A 134 -13.00 -9.42 -1.68
C GLN A 134 -12.22 -9.15 -0.40
N ILE A 135 -12.91 -8.58 0.59
CA ILE A 135 -12.38 -8.38 1.94
C ILE A 135 -13.07 -9.39 2.84
N ASP A 136 -12.34 -10.42 3.28
CA ASP A 136 -12.90 -11.51 4.09
C ASP A 136 -13.26 -11.06 5.52
N ASP A 137 -12.49 -10.13 6.07
CA ASP A 137 -12.68 -9.60 7.43
C ASP A 137 -12.59 -8.06 7.43
N PRO A 138 -13.73 -7.34 7.36
CA PRO A 138 -13.75 -5.88 7.40
C PRO A 138 -13.22 -5.27 8.71
N SER A 139 -13.15 -6.05 9.80
CA SER A 139 -12.60 -5.56 11.08
C SER A 139 -11.11 -5.24 11.02
N ILE A 140 -10.45 -5.60 9.91
CA ILE A 140 -9.09 -5.17 9.58
C ILE A 140 -8.94 -3.64 9.53
N PHE A 141 -10.04 -2.90 9.42
CA PHE A 141 -10.04 -1.42 9.42
C PHE A 141 -10.52 -0.80 10.74
N ASP A 142 -10.96 -1.61 11.71
CA ASP A 142 -11.51 -1.09 12.96
C ASP A 142 -10.39 -0.57 13.88
N ILE A 143 -10.34 0.74 14.10
CA ILE A 143 -9.39 1.33 15.06
C ILE A 143 -9.84 0.96 16.49
N PRO A 144 -9.01 0.25 17.29
CA PRO A 144 -9.35 -0.11 18.65
C PRO A 144 -9.71 1.12 19.51
N PRO A 145 -10.69 1.04 20.42
CA PRO A 145 -11.11 2.17 21.25
C PRO A 145 -9.96 2.88 21.97
N GLU A 146 -8.98 2.14 22.46
CA GLU A 146 -7.77 2.63 23.12
C GLU A 146 -6.88 3.48 22.20
N CYS A 147 -6.94 3.25 20.88
CA CYS A 147 -6.14 3.96 19.89
C CYS A 147 -6.80 5.23 19.35
N LYS A 148 -8.06 5.54 19.75
CA LYS A 148 -8.77 6.74 19.28
C LYS A 148 -8.08 8.05 19.66
N ASN A 149 -7.35 8.04 20.78
CA ASN A 149 -6.57 9.17 21.29
C ASN A 149 -5.06 8.94 21.16
N ALA A 150 -4.63 8.10 20.20
CA ALA A 150 -3.23 7.82 19.95
C ALA A 150 -2.42 9.11 19.74
N VAL A 151 -1.17 9.06 20.21
CA VAL A 151 -0.19 10.18 20.14
C VAL A 151 0.33 10.33 18.73
#